data_AF-A0A1E8CZH5-F1
#
_entry.id   AF-A0A1E8CZH5-F1
#
_cell.length_a   1.000
_cell.length_b   1.000
_cell.length_c   1.000
_cell.angle_alpha   90.00
_cell.angle_beta   90.00
_cell.angle_gamma   90.00
#
_symmetry.space_group_name_H-M   'P 1'
#
loop_
_entity.id
_entity.type
_entity.pdbx_description
1 polymer ?
#
loop_
_entity_poly.entity_id
_entity_poly.type
_entity_poly.pdbx_seq_one_letter_code
_entity_poly.pdbx_strand_id
1 'polypeptide(L)'
;MDIVKGLRPLDYVLTAVMVTLATVSGLENVNAAADADVAHALDSHSVLIIPVFVIAALPILWRRRGILAAIAVSVVVVAASVSAFGWVTRCGFALPLSLAMAYAVARFAGTRSNHLIGLVGVLALQFVTLVKDSSTGGLSALAFSVPAAAVFYGIGVFVQSRAEQAPTPTLSVDYVHA
;
A
#
# COMPACT_ATOMS: atom_id res chain seq x y z
N MET A 1 9.40 -3.10 23.23
CA MET A 1 9.56 -3.30 21.77
C MET A 1 9.53 -1.93 21.12
N ASP A 2 10.67 -1.41 20.66
CA ASP A 2 10.69 -0.07 20.05
C ASP A 2 10.12 -0.11 18.64
N ILE A 3 8.88 0.36 18.49
CA ILE A 3 8.16 0.37 17.22
C ILE A 3 8.88 1.20 16.15
N VAL A 4 9.77 2.11 16.54
CA VAL A 4 10.54 3.00 15.66
C VAL A 4 11.95 2.49 15.27
N LYS A 5 12.51 1.49 15.97
CA LYS A 5 13.89 1.01 15.71
C LYS A 5 14.05 0.30 14.35
N GLY A 6 14.72 0.94 13.39
CA GLY A 6 14.99 0.35 12.06
C GLY A 6 14.10 0.88 10.93
N LEU A 7 13.35 1.95 11.18
CA LEU A 7 12.69 2.73 10.13
C LEU A 7 13.73 3.60 9.39
N ARG A 8 13.73 3.56 8.06
CA ARG A 8 14.57 4.45 7.25
C ARG A 8 13.83 5.76 6.92
N PRO A 9 14.53 6.88 6.65
CA PRO A 9 13.89 8.13 6.27
C PRO A 9 12.88 8.00 5.13
N LEU A 10 13.19 7.17 4.12
CA LEU A 10 12.30 6.92 2.99
C LEU A 10 11.00 6.20 3.40
N ASP A 11 11.01 5.42 4.47
CA ASP A 11 9.78 4.78 4.97
C ASP A 11 8.82 5.83 5.53
N TYR A 12 9.32 6.84 6.26
CA TYR A 12 8.51 7.98 6.70
C TYR A 12 7.96 8.80 5.52
N VAL A 13 8.79 9.07 4.51
CA VAL A 13 8.35 9.81 3.32
C VAL A 13 7.23 9.06 2.60
N LEU A 14 7.39 7.75 2.37
CA LEU A 14 6.33 6.98 1.69
C LEU A 14 5.05 6.94 2.53
N THR A 15 5.18 6.77 3.86
CA THR A 15 4.01 6.84 4.74
C THR A 15 3.34 8.20 4.67
N ALA A 16 4.09 9.30 4.72
CA ALA A 16 3.54 10.64 4.62
C ALA A 16 2.75 10.80 3.31
N VAL A 17 3.31 10.37 2.18
CA VAL A 17 2.60 10.38 0.89
C VAL A 17 1.33 9.54 0.94
N MET A 18 1.38 8.30 1.47
CA MET A 18 0.20 7.43 1.56
C MET A 18 -0.88 8.00 2.49
N VAL A 19 -0.48 8.60 3.61
CA VAL A 19 -1.40 9.27 4.56
C VAL A 19 -2.02 10.51 3.91
N THR A 20 -1.26 11.29 3.15
CA THR A 20 -1.80 12.41 2.37
C THR A 20 -2.82 11.93 1.36
N LEU A 21 -2.52 10.91 0.56
CA LEU A 21 -3.48 10.33 -0.41
C LEU A 21 -4.74 9.81 0.29
N ALA A 22 -4.59 9.11 1.41
CA ALA A 22 -5.70 8.62 2.22
C ALA A 22 -6.58 9.78 2.75
N THR A 23 -5.95 10.84 3.23
CA THR A 23 -6.66 12.02 3.77
C THR A 23 -7.39 12.76 2.66
N VAL A 24 -6.73 13.00 1.53
CA VAL A 24 -7.33 13.67 0.36
C VAL A 24 -8.50 12.85 -0.17
N SER A 25 -8.31 11.53 -0.37
CA SER A 25 -9.41 10.65 -0.80
C SER A 25 -10.57 10.67 0.19
N GLY A 26 -10.29 10.67 1.50
CA GLY A 26 -11.34 10.78 2.52
C GLY A 26 -12.08 12.13 2.46
N LEU A 27 -11.36 13.24 2.27
CA LEU A 27 -11.94 14.57 2.12
C LEU A 27 -12.81 14.69 0.86
N GLU A 28 -12.41 14.06 -0.24
CA GLU A 28 -13.22 14.00 -1.46
C GLU A 28 -14.56 13.32 -1.20
N ASN A 29 -14.57 12.20 -0.48
CA ASN A 29 -15.82 11.53 -0.11
C ASN A 29 -16.70 12.40 0.81
N VAL A 30 -16.10 13.03 1.83
CA VAL A 30 -16.82 13.87 2.79
C VAL A 30 -17.45 15.10 2.12
N ASN A 31 -16.72 15.73 1.19
CA ASN A 31 -17.13 16.99 0.56
C ASN A 31 -17.81 16.81 -0.80
N ALA A 32 -17.98 15.57 -1.28
CA ALA A 32 -18.61 15.32 -2.56
C ALA A 32 -20.05 15.88 -2.60
N ALA A 33 -20.35 16.64 -3.65
CA ALA A 33 -21.69 17.11 -3.92
C ALA A 33 -22.59 15.97 -4.41
N ALA A 34 -23.91 16.19 -4.37
CA ALA A 34 -24.90 15.18 -4.77
C ALA A 34 -24.82 14.79 -6.26
N ASP A 35 -24.21 15.65 -7.09
CA ASP A 35 -23.99 15.49 -8.52
C ASP A 35 -22.54 15.09 -8.87
N ALA A 36 -21.77 14.58 -7.90
CA ALA A 36 -20.41 14.12 -8.15
C ALA A 36 -20.36 13.12 -9.32
N ASP A 37 -19.44 13.37 -10.26
CA ASP A 37 -19.23 12.53 -11.44
C ASP A 37 -18.48 11.25 -11.07
N VAL A 38 -19.23 10.31 -10.49
CA VAL A 38 -18.75 8.98 -10.08
C VAL A 38 -19.63 7.91 -10.70
N ALA A 39 -19.07 6.73 -10.95
CA ALA A 39 -19.77 5.62 -11.57
C ALA A 39 -20.94 5.09 -10.70
N HIS A 40 -20.84 5.23 -9.38
CA HIS A 40 -21.92 4.94 -8.44
C HIS A 40 -22.02 6.05 -7.39
N ALA A 41 -23.25 6.45 -7.06
CA ALA A 41 -23.51 7.40 -5.98
C ALA A 41 -22.85 6.97 -4.67
N LEU A 42 -22.39 7.94 -3.89
CA LEU A 42 -21.75 7.70 -2.60
C LEU A 42 -22.81 7.31 -1.56
N ASP A 43 -22.57 6.21 -0.84
CA ASP A 43 -23.45 5.76 0.25
C ASP A 43 -23.18 6.54 1.55
N SER A 44 -22.00 7.15 1.69
CA SER A 44 -21.57 7.80 2.94
C SER A 44 -20.66 9.00 2.72
N HIS A 45 -20.92 10.06 3.48
CA HIS A 45 -20.10 11.28 3.57
C HIS A 45 -19.49 11.46 4.98
N SER A 46 -19.36 10.37 5.74
CA SER A 46 -18.89 10.43 7.14
C SER A 46 -17.44 10.89 7.24
N VAL A 47 -17.16 11.85 8.14
CA VAL A 47 -15.79 12.30 8.44
C VAL A 47 -14.91 11.17 8.97
N LEU A 48 -15.50 10.09 9.51
CA LEU A 48 -14.79 8.91 9.98
C LEU A 48 -14.08 8.13 8.85
N ILE A 49 -14.41 8.38 7.58
CA ILE A 49 -13.72 7.80 6.43
C ILE A 49 -12.22 8.16 6.47
N ILE A 50 -11.89 9.41 6.80
CA ILE A 50 -10.52 9.93 6.83
C ILE A 50 -9.62 9.12 7.78
N PRO A 51 -9.90 9.04 9.10
CA PRO A 51 -9.05 8.27 10.00
C PRO A 51 -9.00 6.79 9.64
N VAL A 52 -10.07 6.19 9.11
CA VAL A 52 -10.05 4.78 8.66
C VAL A 52 -9.08 4.58 7.50
N PHE A 53 -9.11 5.45 6.48
CA PHE A 53 -8.18 5.37 5.35
C PHE A 53 -6.73 5.60 5.78
N VAL A 54 -6.51 6.55 6.71
CA VAL A 54 -5.18 6.79 7.28
C VAL A 54 -4.67 5.54 8.00
N ILE A 55 -5.49 4.92 8.86
CA ILE A 55 -5.14 3.69 9.57
C ILE A 55 -4.80 2.56 8.58
N ALA A 56 -5.50 2.45 7.46
CA ALA A 56 -5.19 1.47 6.42
C ALA A 56 -3.83 1.71 5.73
N ALA A 57 -3.36 2.96 5.66
CA ALA A 57 -2.09 3.33 5.04
C ALA A 57 -0.87 3.20 5.98
N LEU A 58 -1.06 3.40 7.29
CA LEU A 58 0.02 3.34 8.30
C LEU A 58 0.90 2.08 8.28
N PRO A 59 0.40 0.87 7.94
CA PRO A 59 1.22 -0.33 7.95
C PRO A 59 2.42 -0.29 7.00
N ILE A 60 2.42 0.63 6.04
CA ILE A 60 3.57 0.85 5.16
C ILE A 60 4.84 1.27 5.92
N LEU A 61 4.73 1.84 7.14
CA LEU A 61 5.86 2.16 8.02
C LEU A 61 6.67 0.91 8.36
N TRP A 62 6.01 -0.17 8.78
CA TRP A 62 6.68 -1.37 9.25
C TRP A 62 6.88 -2.44 8.17
N ARG A 63 6.73 -2.07 6.88
CA ARG A 63 6.86 -2.98 5.72
C ARG A 63 8.16 -3.79 5.69
N ARG A 64 9.25 -3.26 6.25
CA ARG A 64 10.56 -3.93 6.28
C ARG A 64 10.66 -5.03 7.34
N ARG A 65 9.88 -4.92 8.43
CA ARG A 65 9.93 -5.87 9.55
C ARG A 65 8.92 -7.01 9.39
N GLY A 66 7.83 -6.76 8.68
CA GLY A 66 6.78 -7.75 8.45
C GLY A 66 5.82 -7.32 7.36
N ILE A 67 6.21 -7.49 6.09
CA ILE A 67 5.38 -7.12 4.94
C ILE A 67 4.03 -7.87 4.92
N LEU A 68 4.01 -9.14 5.30
CA LEU A 68 2.77 -9.93 5.35
C LEU A 68 1.79 -9.37 6.38
N ALA A 69 2.28 -9.01 7.56
CA ALA A 69 1.46 -8.36 8.58
C ALA A 69 0.98 -6.98 8.11
N ALA A 70 1.84 -6.20 7.45
CA ALA A 70 1.47 -4.89 6.92
C ALA A 70 0.33 -4.97 5.90
N ILE A 71 0.42 -5.91 4.96
CA ILE A 71 -0.62 -6.15 3.96
C ILE A 71 -1.90 -6.65 4.63
N ALA A 72 -1.80 -7.63 5.54
CA ALA A 72 -2.96 -8.18 6.23
C ALA A 72 -3.74 -7.10 6.99
N VAL A 73 -3.05 -6.23 7.73
CA VAL A 73 -3.70 -5.10 8.43
C VAL A 73 -4.37 -4.16 7.43
N SER A 74 -3.67 -3.79 6.35
CA SER A 74 -4.24 -2.91 5.31
C SER A 74 -5.50 -3.51 4.70
N VAL A 75 -5.48 -4.80 4.33
CA VAL A 75 -6.62 -5.54 3.78
C VAL A 75 -7.80 -5.54 4.76
N VAL A 76 -7.55 -5.87 6.03
CA VAL A 76 -8.61 -5.94 7.05
C VAL A 76 -9.27 -4.58 7.26
N VAL A 77 -8.48 -3.51 7.36
CA VAL A 77 -9.03 -2.16 7.57
C VAL A 77 -9.81 -1.69 6.34
N VAL A 78 -9.30 -1.91 5.14
CA VAL A 78 -10.03 -1.56 3.90
C VAL A 78 -11.30 -2.41 3.78
N ALA A 79 -11.27 -3.70 4.13
CA ALA A 79 -12.46 -4.56 4.12
C ALA A 79 -13.52 -4.09 5.12
N ALA A 80 -13.11 -3.70 6.33
CA ALA A 80 -14.02 -3.11 7.31
C ALA A 80 -14.64 -1.80 6.80
N SER A 81 -13.91 -1.01 6.01
CA SER A 81 -14.45 0.19 5.38
C SER A 81 -15.55 -0.10 4.34
N VAL A 82 -15.55 -1.29 3.72
CA VAL A 82 -16.57 -1.70 2.74
C VAL A 82 -17.92 -1.92 3.42
N SER A 83 -17.93 -2.61 4.56
CA SER A 83 -19.15 -2.83 5.33
C SER A 83 -19.61 -1.57 6.07
N ALA A 84 -18.67 -0.74 6.54
CA ALA A 84 -19.00 0.47 7.31
C ALA A 84 -19.54 1.62 6.44
N PHE A 85 -19.01 1.81 5.22
CA PHE A 85 -19.30 3.00 4.41
C PHE A 85 -19.94 2.72 3.05
N GLY A 86 -20.05 1.45 2.61
CA GLY A 86 -20.69 1.12 1.34
C GLY A 86 -19.90 1.59 0.11
N TRP A 87 -20.59 2.17 -0.87
CA TRP A 87 -20.00 2.80 -2.05
C TRP A 87 -19.32 4.11 -1.67
N VAL A 88 -17.98 4.10 -1.67
CA VAL A 88 -17.13 5.29 -1.50
C VAL A 88 -15.92 5.19 -2.41
N THR A 89 -15.32 6.33 -2.75
CA THR A 89 -14.08 6.41 -3.53
C THR A 89 -12.89 6.00 -2.65
N ARG A 90 -12.29 4.85 -2.94
CA ARG A 90 -11.11 4.29 -2.24
C ARG A 90 -9.89 4.22 -3.14
N CYS A 91 -10.09 4.17 -4.45
CA CYS A 91 -9.04 3.95 -5.44
C CYS A 91 -7.90 4.97 -5.33
N GLY A 92 -8.19 6.22 -4.95
CA GLY A 92 -7.22 7.31 -4.81
C GLY A 92 -6.09 7.04 -3.80
N PHE A 93 -6.31 6.20 -2.79
CA PHE A 93 -5.25 5.82 -1.84
C PHE A 93 -4.95 4.32 -1.83
N ALA A 94 -5.97 3.47 -1.93
CA ALA A 94 -5.80 2.04 -1.74
C ALA A 94 -5.17 1.34 -2.95
N LEU A 95 -5.38 1.84 -4.17
CA LEU A 95 -4.64 1.34 -5.34
C LEU A 95 -3.15 1.71 -5.26
N PRO A 96 -2.75 2.99 -5.06
CA PRO A 96 -1.34 3.33 -4.81
C PRO A 96 -0.72 2.53 -3.67
N LEU A 97 -1.44 2.32 -2.57
CA LEU A 97 -1.00 1.49 -1.46
C LEU A 97 -0.73 0.05 -1.91
N SER A 98 -1.61 -0.55 -2.72
CA SER A 98 -1.41 -1.91 -3.25
C SER A 98 -0.15 -2.02 -4.12
N LEU A 99 0.17 -0.99 -4.91
CA LEU A 99 1.39 -0.93 -5.73
C LEU A 99 2.64 -0.83 -4.85
N ALA A 100 2.60 0.03 -3.83
CA ALA A 100 3.68 0.15 -2.85
C ALA A 100 3.92 -1.16 -2.10
N MET A 101 2.84 -1.87 -1.73
CA MET A 101 2.92 -3.18 -1.10
C MET A 101 3.45 -4.25 -2.05
N ALA A 102 3.06 -4.26 -3.33
CA ALA A 102 3.60 -5.18 -4.34
C ALA A 102 5.13 -5.05 -4.48
N TYR A 103 5.61 -3.81 -4.58
CA TYR A 103 7.05 -3.52 -4.55
C TYR A 103 7.71 -4.01 -3.26
N ALA A 104 7.07 -3.76 -2.11
CA ALA A 104 7.62 -4.15 -0.82
C ALA A 104 7.65 -5.68 -0.61
N VAL A 105 6.67 -6.43 -1.12
CA VAL A 105 6.67 -7.91 -1.11
C VAL A 105 7.89 -8.42 -1.86
N ALA A 106 8.10 -7.92 -3.08
CA ALA A 106 9.25 -8.32 -3.89
C ALA A 106 10.59 -8.09 -3.19
N ARG A 107 10.68 -7.04 -2.35
CA ARG A 107 11.93 -6.65 -1.69
C ARG A 107 12.15 -7.29 -0.33
N PHE A 108 11.08 -7.57 0.42
CA PHE A 108 11.20 -7.89 1.86
C PHE A 108 10.51 -9.20 2.27
N ALA A 109 9.83 -9.91 1.37
CA ALA A 109 9.13 -11.15 1.73
C ALA A 109 10.07 -12.33 2.03
N GLY A 110 11.26 -12.36 1.43
CA GLY A 110 12.27 -13.38 1.67
C GLY A 110 11.95 -14.70 0.94
N THR A 111 11.33 -15.66 1.62
CA THR A 111 11.08 -17.00 1.06
C THR A 111 10.00 -16.99 -0.03
N ARG A 112 10.07 -17.92 -1.00
CA ARG A 112 9.07 -18.03 -2.09
C ARG A 112 7.62 -18.13 -1.58
N SER A 113 7.39 -18.83 -0.47
CA SER A 113 6.06 -18.93 0.14
C SER A 113 5.54 -17.56 0.58
N ASN A 114 6.38 -16.74 1.22
CA ASN A 114 6.01 -15.39 1.61
C ASN A 114 5.75 -14.48 0.40
N HIS A 115 6.46 -14.65 -0.71
CA HIS A 115 6.16 -13.93 -1.94
C HIS A 115 4.75 -14.25 -2.44
N LEU A 116 4.38 -15.54 -2.49
CA LEU A 116 3.04 -15.97 -2.91
C LEU A 116 1.95 -15.43 -1.97
N ILE A 117 2.12 -15.56 -0.66
CA ILE A 117 1.17 -15.04 0.33
C ILE A 117 1.05 -13.52 0.22
N GLY A 118 2.17 -12.81 0.06
CA GLY A 118 2.19 -11.37 -0.11
C GLY A 118 1.46 -10.92 -1.39
N LEU A 119 1.69 -11.60 -2.52
CA LEU A 119 1.00 -11.33 -3.78
C LEU A 119 -0.50 -11.60 -3.69
N VAL A 120 -0.92 -12.70 -3.06
CA VAL A 120 -2.33 -12.98 -2.78
C VAL A 120 -2.92 -11.86 -1.92
N GLY A 121 -2.19 -11.38 -0.91
CA GLY A 121 -2.61 -10.25 -0.08
C GLY A 121 -2.75 -8.93 -0.86
N VAL A 122 -1.84 -8.65 -1.81
CA VAL A 122 -1.95 -7.49 -2.72
C VAL A 122 -3.20 -7.61 -3.59
N LEU A 123 -3.46 -8.78 -4.18
CA LEU A 123 -4.66 -9.03 -4.97
C LEU A 123 -5.94 -8.87 -4.12
N ALA A 124 -5.93 -9.37 -2.89
CA ALA A 124 -7.03 -9.19 -1.95
C ALA A 124 -7.27 -7.70 -1.64
N LEU A 125 -6.20 -6.92 -1.43
CA LEU A 125 -6.31 -5.47 -1.20
C LEU A 125 -6.94 -4.77 -2.41
N GLN A 126 -6.51 -5.11 -3.63
CA GLN A 126 -7.10 -4.54 -4.86
C GLN A 126 -8.57 -4.95 -5.02
N PHE A 127 -8.88 -6.23 -4.83
CA PHE A 127 -10.25 -6.73 -4.93
C PHE A 127 -11.20 -6.02 -3.96
N VAL A 128 -10.83 -5.97 -2.68
CA VAL A 128 -11.63 -5.32 -1.62
C VAL A 128 -11.77 -3.83 -1.88
N THR A 129 -10.72 -3.17 -2.38
CA THR A 129 -10.78 -1.75 -2.77
C THR A 129 -11.86 -1.54 -3.82
N LEU A 130 -11.87 -2.37 -4.87
CA LEU A 130 -12.66 -2.16 -6.09
C LEU A 130 -14.09 -2.67 -6.00
N VAL A 131 -14.42 -3.59 -5.08
CA VAL A 131 -15.75 -4.23 -5.02
C VAL A 131 -16.90 -3.24 -4.77
N LYS A 132 -16.63 -2.15 -4.04
CA LYS A 132 -17.58 -1.05 -3.80
C LYS A 132 -16.92 0.32 -4.00
N ASP A 133 -16.04 0.42 -4.99
CA ASP A 133 -15.43 1.71 -5.33
C ASP A 133 -16.36 2.52 -6.25
N SER A 134 -16.75 3.71 -5.78
CA SER A 134 -17.65 4.59 -6.52
C SER A 134 -17.03 5.17 -7.79
N SER A 135 -15.71 5.38 -7.81
CA SER A 135 -15.02 6.03 -8.93
C SER A 135 -14.72 5.06 -10.07
N THR A 136 -14.27 3.85 -9.77
CA THR A 136 -13.94 2.86 -10.80
C THR A 136 -15.16 2.10 -11.32
N GLY A 137 -16.29 2.15 -10.61
CA GLY A 137 -17.52 1.45 -11.00
C GLY A 137 -17.43 -0.08 -10.86
N GLY A 138 -16.50 -0.59 -10.06
CA GLY A 138 -16.37 -2.02 -9.76
C GLY A 138 -15.04 -2.66 -10.20
N LEU A 139 -15.09 -3.98 -10.39
CA LEU A 139 -13.92 -4.86 -10.56
C LEU A 139 -13.22 -4.76 -11.92
N SER A 140 -13.79 -4.06 -12.91
CA SER A 140 -13.18 -3.87 -14.23
C SER A 140 -11.79 -3.22 -14.14
N ALA A 141 -11.57 -2.36 -13.13
CA ALA A 141 -10.28 -1.75 -12.86
C ALA A 141 -9.17 -2.75 -12.49
N LEU A 142 -9.49 -4.01 -12.12
CA LEU A 142 -8.49 -5.06 -11.93
C LEU A 142 -7.66 -5.32 -13.18
N ALA A 143 -8.26 -5.14 -14.37
CA ALA A 143 -7.56 -5.28 -15.64
C ALA A 143 -6.38 -4.31 -15.77
N PHE A 144 -6.41 -3.18 -15.06
CA PHE A 144 -5.33 -2.19 -15.02
C PHE A 144 -4.49 -2.28 -13.74
N SER A 145 -5.10 -2.50 -12.58
CA SER A 145 -4.40 -2.52 -11.30
C SER A 145 -3.48 -3.74 -11.14
N VAL A 146 -3.86 -4.90 -11.69
CA VAL A 146 -3.05 -6.12 -11.59
C VAL A 146 -1.77 -6.01 -12.43
N PRO A 147 -1.80 -5.60 -13.72
CA PRO A 147 -0.57 -5.33 -14.46
C PRO A 147 0.32 -4.27 -13.80
N ALA A 148 -0.28 -3.19 -13.28
CA ALA A 148 0.48 -2.18 -12.55
C ALA A 148 1.20 -2.78 -11.33
N ALA A 149 0.50 -3.58 -10.51
CA ALA A 149 1.13 -4.27 -9.38
C ALA A 149 2.23 -5.23 -9.81
N ALA A 150 2.05 -5.95 -10.92
CA ALA A 150 3.08 -6.82 -11.48
C ALA A 150 4.34 -6.05 -11.89
N VAL A 151 4.19 -4.87 -12.49
CA VAL A 151 5.32 -3.98 -12.82
C VAL A 151 6.06 -3.54 -11.56
N PHE A 152 5.34 -3.05 -10.54
CA PHE A 152 5.96 -2.61 -9.28
C PHE A 152 6.63 -3.75 -8.51
N TYR A 153 6.02 -4.94 -8.52
CA TYR A 153 6.66 -6.15 -8.00
C TYR A 153 7.94 -6.47 -8.77
N GLY A 154 7.92 -6.44 -10.10
CA GLY A 154 9.11 -6.67 -10.94
C GLY A 154 10.24 -5.67 -10.66
N ILE A 155 9.92 -4.39 -10.50
CA ILE A 155 10.87 -3.35 -10.08
C ILE A 155 11.46 -3.70 -8.70
N GLY A 156 10.64 -4.17 -7.76
CA GLY A 156 11.11 -4.61 -6.44
C GLY A 156 12.08 -5.79 -6.51
N VAL A 157 11.81 -6.79 -7.36
CA VAL A 157 12.70 -7.94 -7.58
C VAL A 157 14.02 -7.48 -8.16
N PHE A 158 13.98 -6.60 -9.17
CA PHE A 158 15.19 -6.04 -9.78
C PHE A 158 16.03 -5.25 -8.78
N VAL A 159 15.41 -4.43 -7.94
CA VAL A 159 16.14 -3.66 -6.93
C VAL A 159 16.72 -4.56 -5.84
N GLN A 160 16.02 -5.63 -5.47
CA GLN A 160 16.51 -6.59 -4.47
C GLN A 160 17.72 -7.36 -4.99
N SER A 161 17.68 -7.84 -6.24
CA SER A 161 18.83 -8.56 -6.83
C SER A 161 20.08 -7.67 -6.92
N ARG A 162 19.90 -6.38 -7.25
CA ARG A 162 21.01 -5.41 -7.23
C ARG A 162 21.55 -5.13 -5.83
N ALA A 163 20.68 -5.12 -4.81
CA ALA A 163 21.10 -4.91 -3.43
C ALA A 163 21.91 -6.10 -2.88
N GLU A 164 21.56 -7.33 -3.25
CA GLU A 164 22.30 -8.55 -2.87
C GLU A 164 23.63 -8.69 -3.59
N GLN A 165 23.76 -8.13 -4.80
CA GLN A 165 24.99 -8.13 -5.60
C GLN A 165 25.96 -7.00 -5.21
N ALA A 166 25.57 -6.04 -4.37
CA ALA A 166 26.43 -4.93 -3.99
C ALA A 166 27.64 -5.47 -3.19
N PRO A 167 28.89 -5.18 -3.60
CA PRO A 167 30.07 -5.69 -2.92
C PRO A 167 30.09 -5.20 -1.47
N THR A 168 30.32 -6.14 -0.54
CA THR A 168 30.60 -5.82 0.86
C THR A 168 31.73 -4.79 0.88
N PRO A 169 31.58 -3.61 1.52
CA PRO A 169 32.68 -2.68 1.66
C PRO A 169 33.81 -3.39 2.41
N THR A 170 34.83 -3.84 1.68
CA THR A 170 36.06 -4.28 2.31
C THR A 170 36.69 -3.01 2.84
N LEU A 171 36.67 -2.84 4.17
CA LEU A 171 37.57 -1.91 4.83
C LEU A 171 38.96 -2.22 4.29
N SER A 172 39.46 -1.38 3.37
CA SER A 172 40.81 -1.54 2.84
C SER A 172 41.75 -1.42 4.02
N VAL A 173 42.54 -2.47 4.23
CA VAL A 173 43.52 -2.59 5.32
C VAL A 173 44.55 -1.44 5.28
N ASP A 174 44.59 -0.69 4.18
CA ASP A 174 45.43 0.48 3.94
C ASP A 174 45.28 1.64 4.95
N TYR A 175 44.25 1.62 5.81
CA TYR A 175 44.06 2.65 6.86
C TYR A 175 44.48 2.23 8.27
N VAL A 176 45.06 1.03 8.46
CA VAL A 176 45.45 0.54 9.81
C VAL A 176 46.91 0.88 10.18
N HIS A 177 47.69 1.50 9.27
CA HIS A 177 49.13 1.73 9.48
C HIS A 177 49.62 3.18 9.27
N ALA A 178 48.76 4.20 9.38
CA ALA A 178 49.18 5.60 9.34
C ALA A 178 49.18 6.26 10.72
#